data_AF-A0A7C1WEP3-F1
#
_entry.id   AF-A0A7C1WEP3-F1
#
_cell.length_a   1.000
_cell.length_b   1.000
_cell.length_c   1.000
_cell.angle_alpha   90.00
_cell.angle_beta   90.00
_cell.angle_gamma   90.00
#
_symmetry.space_group_name_H-M   'P 1'
#
loop_
_entity.id
_entity.type
_entity.pdbx_description
1 polymer ?
#
loop_
_entity_poly.entity_id
_entity_poly.type
_entity_poly.pdbx_seq_one_letter_code
_entity_poly.pdbx_strand_id
1 'polypeptide(L)'
;MRDIAIVLIVAGALPMILARPHIGILVYSWISYMSPHRLTWGFAYDLPFAQVTSLATVVALFFSKEPKRFPWTGVTAVWILFILWVSITTYFAVDTPESLVALEKFFKVQFMIMLTLVLIVTRERLIALVWVIALSLGFYGIKGGLFAIRTGGEARVWGPEGSFISGNNEVGLALIMILPLFRFLQMQKVRPIIWWGLTGSMGLIALAILATRSRGAMLALVAMTFFIWLKSQQKMRVGLVLLIISPVMLMAMPQSWWDRMESLKNYEQDNSAMGRLTAWEFAIDMASNRFTGGGFNSFVEENYRRYSPNLTTEIMQRDGRFQGAHSIYFSVLGEHGFIGIILFLLLGILAFRVGSWVIVNTRGSPELIWANNLAAMVQVSIVGYAVGGAFLGLAYYDLYYNLIAILVLTKIIVQREINPDKNRVAIQPGLMSARGQKVGYMHD
;
A
#
# COMPACT_ATOMS: atom_id res chain seq x y z
N MET A 1 -18.39 4.49 -25.29
CA MET A 1 -17.26 5.45 -25.36
C MET A 1 -16.16 5.16 -24.34
N ARG A 2 -16.47 4.96 -23.04
CA ARG A 2 -15.45 4.65 -22.02
C ARG A 2 -14.70 3.34 -22.29
N ASP A 3 -15.42 2.32 -22.76
CA ASP A 3 -14.85 1.02 -23.14
C ASP A 3 -13.74 1.16 -24.17
N ILE A 4 -14.06 1.82 -25.30
CA ILE A 4 -13.12 2.08 -26.39
C ILE A 4 -11.92 2.91 -25.90
N ALA A 5 -12.16 3.94 -25.08
CA ALA A 5 -11.08 4.77 -24.56
C ALA A 5 -10.08 3.95 -23.72
N ILE A 6 -10.56 3.09 -22.82
CA ILE A 6 -9.68 2.25 -21.99
C ILE A 6 -8.94 1.24 -22.85
N VAL A 7 -9.61 0.58 -23.78
CA VAL A 7 -9.00 -0.37 -24.70
C VAL A 7 -7.90 0.30 -25.52
N LEU A 8 -8.14 1.51 -26.07
CA LEU A 8 -7.15 2.25 -26.83
C LEU A 8 -5.95 2.69 -25.97
N ILE A 9 -6.17 3.10 -24.72
CA ILE A 9 -5.08 3.45 -23.80
C ILE A 9 -4.22 2.21 -23.52
N VAL A 10 -4.83 1.07 -23.18
CA VAL A 10 -4.08 -0.15 -22.88
C VAL A 10 -3.38 -0.68 -24.12
N ALA A 11 -4.09 -0.80 -25.25
CA ALA A 11 -3.53 -1.28 -26.51
C ALA A 11 -2.41 -0.37 -27.02
N GLY A 12 -2.57 0.95 -26.93
CA GLY A 12 -1.54 1.93 -27.29
C GLY A 12 -0.32 1.88 -26.36
N ALA A 13 -0.50 1.48 -25.10
CA ALA A 13 0.60 1.28 -24.18
C ALA A 13 1.39 -0.01 -24.45
N LEU A 14 0.79 -1.06 -25.03
CA LEU A 14 1.47 -2.35 -25.25
C LEU A 14 2.79 -2.23 -26.04
N PRO A 15 2.86 -1.53 -27.21
CA PRO A 15 4.12 -1.31 -27.90
C PRO A 15 5.17 -0.57 -27.03
N MET A 16 4.71 0.39 -26.21
CA MET A 16 5.59 1.13 -25.30
C MET A 16 6.13 0.24 -24.19
N ILE A 17 5.32 -0.69 -23.67
CA ILE A 17 5.73 -1.68 -22.66
C ILE A 17 6.79 -2.61 -23.25
N LEU A 18 6.57 -3.14 -24.46
CA LEU A 18 7.52 -4.01 -25.15
C LEU A 18 8.86 -3.31 -25.42
N ALA A 19 8.83 -2.01 -25.72
CA ALA A 19 10.05 -1.21 -25.89
C ALA A 19 10.71 -0.85 -24.55
N ARG A 20 9.93 -0.63 -23.49
CA ARG A 20 10.37 -0.11 -22.19
C ARG A 20 9.59 -0.79 -21.06
N PRO A 21 10.08 -1.90 -20.49
CA PRO A 21 9.31 -2.74 -19.57
C PRO A 21 8.81 -1.99 -18.31
N HIS A 22 9.53 -0.98 -17.84
CA HIS A 22 9.11 -0.18 -16.68
C HIS A 22 7.78 0.55 -16.88
N ILE A 23 7.40 0.86 -18.13
CA ILE A 23 6.08 1.42 -18.46
C ILE A 23 4.98 0.41 -18.09
N GLY A 24 5.26 -0.88 -18.23
CA GLY A 24 4.35 -1.96 -17.85
C GLY A 24 3.99 -1.92 -16.37
N ILE A 25 4.95 -1.60 -15.50
CA ILE A 25 4.71 -1.39 -14.06
C ILE A 25 3.81 -0.18 -13.80
N LEU A 26 4.02 0.92 -14.54
CA LEU A 26 3.19 2.12 -14.41
C LEU A 26 1.74 1.84 -14.86
N VAL A 27 1.57 1.22 -16.03
CA VAL A 27 0.23 0.88 -16.56
C VAL A 27 -0.47 -0.15 -15.67
N TYR A 28 0.26 -1.16 -15.18
CA TYR A 28 -0.29 -2.14 -14.24
C TYR A 28 -0.74 -1.46 -12.95
N SER A 29 0.08 -0.58 -12.38
CA SER A 29 -0.27 0.16 -11.16
C SER A 29 -1.51 1.02 -11.38
N TRP A 30 -1.61 1.70 -12.52
CA TRP A 30 -2.83 2.45 -12.88
C TRP A 30 -4.06 1.54 -12.94
N ILE A 31 -3.97 0.39 -13.62
CA ILE A 31 -5.09 -0.56 -13.73
C ILE A 31 -5.47 -1.13 -12.35
N SER A 32 -4.50 -1.52 -11.53
CA SER A 32 -4.71 -2.11 -10.21
C SER A 32 -5.41 -1.11 -9.28
N TYR A 33 -4.88 0.11 -9.19
CA TYR A 33 -5.36 1.12 -8.25
C TYR A 33 -6.59 1.86 -8.72
N MET A 34 -6.61 2.29 -9.99
CA MET A 34 -7.74 3.05 -10.53
C MET A 34 -8.88 2.13 -10.98
N SER A 35 -8.61 0.85 -11.27
CA SER A 35 -9.62 -0.09 -11.80
C SER A 35 -10.54 0.54 -12.86
N PRO A 36 -9.98 1.23 -13.89
CA PRO A 36 -10.77 2.08 -14.78
C PRO A 36 -11.81 1.28 -15.57
N HIS A 37 -11.54 0.01 -15.84
CA HIS A 37 -12.45 -0.94 -16.48
C HIS A 37 -13.76 -1.11 -15.70
N ARG A 38 -13.72 -1.03 -14.36
CA ARG A 38 -14.92 -1.05 -13.50
C ARG A 38 -15.81 0.19 -13.64
N LEU A 39 -15.37 1.22 -14.36
CA LEU A 39 -16.14 2.44 -14.65
C LEU A 39 -16.79 2.42 -16.05
N THR A 40 -16.66 1.30 -16.77
CA THR A 40 -17.31 1.04 -18.06
C THR A 40 -18.64 0.30 -17.87
N TRP A 41 -19.42 0.19 -18.94
CA TRP A 41 -20.74 -0.46 -18.92
C TRP A 41 -20.91 -1.49 -20.04
N GLY A 42 -19.85 -1.79 -20.79
CA GLY A 42 -19.88 -2.73 -21.91
C GLY A 42 -18.77 -3.77 -21.80
N PHE A 43 -18.29 -4.24 -22.96
CA PHE A 43 -17.35 -5.36 -23.06
C PHE A 43 -16.03 -5.13 -22.32
N ALA A 44 -15.59 -3.88 -22.12
CA ALA A 44 -14.33 -3.60 -21.45
C ALA A 44 -14.38 -3.88 -19.94
N TYR A 45 -15.57 -4.02 -19.34
CA TYR A 45 -15.73 -4.22 -17.91
C TYR A 45 -15.07 -5.53 -17.42
N ASP A 46 -15.20 -6.60 -18.20
CA ASP A 46 -14.69 -7.94 -17.86
C ASP A 46 -13.35 -8.28 -18.53
N LEU A 47 -12.78 -7.38 -19.33
CA LEU A 47 -11.50 -7.62 -19.99
C LEU A 47 -10.34 -7.69 -18.98
N PRO A 48 -9.43 -8.67 -19.11
CA PRO A 48 -8.35 -8.89 -18.14
C PRO A 48 -7.16 -7.96 -18.39
N PHE A 49 -7.37 -6.64 -18.41
CA PHE A 49 -6.34 -5.65 -18.75
C PHE A 49 -5.08 -5.75 -17.87
N ALA A 50 -5.25 -6.05 -16.59
CA ALA A 50 -4.13 -6.26 -15.67
C ALA A 50 -3.26 -7.45 -16.12
N GLN A 51 -3.88 -8.57 -16.49
CA GLN A 51 -3.17 -9.77 -16.96
C GLN A 51 -2.46 -9.51 -18.29
N VAL A 52 -3.12 -8.84 -19.24
CA VAL A 52 -2.52 -8.47 -20.54
C VAL A 52 -1.30 -7.57 -20.33
N THR A 53 -1.41 -6.58 -19.44
CA THR A 53 -0.31 -5.67 -19.09
C THR A 53 0.84 -6.42 -18.39
N SER A 54 0.52 -7.29 -17.43
CA SER A 54 1.52 -8.13 -16.74
C SER A 54 2.26 -9.04 -17.71
N LEU A 55 1.55 -9.74 -18.60
CA LEU A 55 2.16 -10.64 -19.59
C LEU A 55 3.07 -9.85 -20.54
N ALA A 56 2.60 -8.73 -21.08
CA ALA A 56 3.42 -7.87 -21.93
C ALA A 56 4.67 -7.37 -21.18
N THR A 57 4.55 -7.04 -19.90
CA THR A 57 5.68 -6.62 -19.05
C THR A 57 6.70 -7.73 -18.88
N VAL A 58 6.24 -8.95 -18.61
CA VAL A 58 7.12 -10.13 -18.46
C VAL A 58 7.82 -10.46 -19.77
N VAL A 59 7.10 -10.47 -20.89
CA VAL A 59 7.67 -10.67 -22.22
C VAL A 59 8.72 -9.60 -22.51
N ALA A 60 8.39 -8.32 -22.31
CA ALA A 60 9.32 -7.21 -22.48
C ALA A 60 10.56 -7.34 -21.59
N LEU A 61 10.38 -7.80 -20.35
CA LEU A 61 11.48 -8.04 -19.42
C LEU A 61 12.45 -9.08 -19.97
N PHE A 62 12.00 -10.19 -20.55
CA PHE A 62 12.88 -11.20 -21.14
C PHE A 62 13.76 -10.63 -22.26
N PHE A 63 13.18 -9.84 -23.16
CA PHE A 63 13.90 -9.25 -24.30
C PHE A 63 14.68 -7.97 -23.98
N SER A 64 14.39 -7.34 -22.84
CA SER A 64 15.06 -6.11 -22.44
C SER A 64 16.54 -6.34 -22.11
N LYS A 65 17.39 -5.46 -22.65
CA LYS A 65 18.82 -5.38 -22.36
C LYS A 65 19.13 -4.60 -21.09
N GLU A 66 18.13 -4.03 -20.42
CA GLU A 66 18.33 -3.31 -19.16
C GLU A 66 18.85 -4.27 -18.07
N PRO A 67 19.79 -3.83 -17.22
CA PRO A 67 20.32 -4.66 -16.15
C PRO A 67 19.24 -4.97 -15.13
N LYS A 68 18.90 -6.26 -15.01
CA LYS A 68 17.89 -6.79 -14.08
C LYS A 68 18.57 -7.13 -12.76
N ARG A 69 18.54 -6.22 -11.79
CA ARG A 69 19.15 -6.44 -10.47
C ARG A 69 18.10 -6.37 -9.38
N PHE A 70 17.79 -7.51 -8.80
CA PHE A 70 16.92 -7.56 -7.64
C PHE A 70 17.66 -7.00 -6.41
N PRO A 71 17.02 -6.10 -5.65
CA PRO A 71 17.68 -5.46 -4.51
C PRO A 71 17.65 -6.33 -3.25
N TRP A 72 18.69 -7.13 -3.03
CA TRP A 72 18.82 -7.92 -1.81
C TRP A 72 19.13 -7.04 -0.60
N THR A 73 18.11 -6.83 0.23
CA THR A 73 18.18 -6.11 1.50
C THR A 73 17.51 -6.94 2.61
N GLY A 74 17.72 -6.59 3.88
CA GLY A 74 16.99 -7.22 4.97
C GLY A 74 15.46 -7.11 4.84
N VAL A 75 14.97 -6.01 4.26
CA VAL A 75 13.53 -5.81 3.99
C VAL A 75 13.03 -6.84 2.97
N THR A 76 13.68 -6.95 1.82
CA THR A 76 13.26 -7.87 0.75
C THR A 76 13.45 -9.33 1.14
N ALA A 77 14.44 -9.64 1.97
CA ALA A 77 14.62 -10.99 2.51
C ALA A 77 13.46 -11.38 3.44
N VAL A 78 13.10 -10.54 4.41
CA VAL A 78 11.93 -10.79 5.30
C VAL A 78 10.64 -10.84 4.49
N TRP A 79 10.51 -10.01 3.47
CA TRP A 79 9.34 -10.02 2.59
C TRP A 79 9.23 -11.33 1.80
N ILE A 80 10.32 -11.82 1.21
CA ILE A 80 10.33 -13.13 0.52
C ILE A 80 10.00 -14.25 1.52
N LEU A 81 10.57 -14.21 2.73
CA LEU A 81 10.24 -15.16 3.79
C LEU A 81 8.75 -15.12 4.16
N PHE A 82 8.14 -13.93 4.22
CA PHE A 82 6.71 -13.79 4.45
C PHE A 82 5.89 -14.44 3.31
N ILE A 83 6.25 -14.21 2.05
CA ILE A 83 5.58 -14.82 0.89
C ILE A 83 5.69 -16.35 0.92
N LEU A 84 6.89 -16.87 1.23
CA LEU A 84 7.12 -18.31 1.36
C LEU A 84 6.32 -18.90 2.52
N TRP A 85 6.28 -18.21 3.67
CA TRP A 85 5.50 -18.64 4.83
C TRP A 85 4.00 -18.69 4.53
N VAL A 86 3.46 -17.66 3.88
CA VAL A 86 2.07 -17.63 3.40
C VAL A 86 1.77 -18.79 2.46
N SER A 87 2.72 -19.17 1.61
CA SER A 87 2.57 -20.33 0.72
C SER A 87 2.54 -21.65 1.49
N ILE A 88 3.42 -21.81 2.50
CA ILE A 88 3.47 -22.99 3.37
C ILE A 88 2.16 -23.12 4.17
N THR A 89 1.71 -22.04 4.79
CA THR A 89 0.47 -22.04 5.59
C THR A 89 -0.77 -22.32 4.75
N THR A 90 -0.80 -21.86 3.49
CA THR A 90 -1.87 -22.20 2.52
C THR A 90 -1.90 -23.71 2.22
N TYR A 91 -0.74 -24.35 2.08
CA TYR A 91 -0.67 -25.80 1.89
C TYR A 91 -1.25 -26.58 3.07
N PHE A 92 -1.09 -26.07 4.29
CA PHE A 92 -1.65 -26.63 5.53
C PHE A 92 -2.98 -25.98 5.96
N ALA A 93 -3.65 -25.27 5.05
CA ALA A 93 -4.90 -24.58 5.35
C ALA A 93 -6.01 -25.57 5.74
N VAL A 94 -6.94 -25.11 6.57
CA VAL A 94 -8.14 -25.89 6.91
C VAL A 94 -9.06 -26.00 5.69
N ASP A 95 -9.24 -24.89 4.98
CA ASP A 95 -10.06 -24.79 3.77
C ASP A 95 -9.18 -24.59 2.52
N THR A 96 -8.48 -25.66 2.11
CA THR A 96 -7.45 -25.59 1.06
C THR A 96 -7.92 -24.99 -0.27
N PRO A 97 -9.10 -25.35 -0.84
CA PRO A 97 -9.53 -24.81 -2.14
C PRO A 97 -9.70 -23.27 -2.14
N GLU A 98 -10.41 -22.72 -1.16
CA GLU A 98 -10.60 -21.28 -1.01
C GLU A 98 -9.28 -20.56 -0.71
N SER A 99 -8.44 -21.19 0.11
CA SER A 99 -7.10 -20.68 0.42
C SER A 99 -6.20 -20.59 -0.80
N LEU A 100 -6.27 -21.56 -1.73
CA LEU A 100 -5.49 -21.53 -2.97
C LEU A 100 -5.90 -20.38 -3.90
N VAL A 101 -7.21 -20.10 -4.01
CA VAL A 101 -7.71 -18.96 -4.81
C VAL A 101 -7.21 -17.62 -4.23
N ALA A 102 -7.21 -17.49 -2.90
CA ALA A 102 -6.67 -16.31 -2.24
C ALA A 102 -5.14 -16.20 -2.41
N LEU A 103 -4.40 -17.32 -2.29
CA LEU A 103 -2.97 -17.37 -2.54
C LEU A 103 -2.63 -16.95 -3.97
N GLU A 104 -3.40 -17.38 -4.97
CA GLU A 104 -3.19 -16.97 -6.36
C GLU A 104 -3.29 -15.44 -6.52
N LYS A 105 -4.32 -14.82 -5.91
CA LYS A 105 -4.50 -13.36 -5.91
C LYS A 105 -3.34 -12.66 -5.21
N PHE A 106 -2.97 -13.13 -4.02
CA PHE A 106 -1.83 -12.60 -3.26
C PHE A 106 -0.54 -12.71 -4.07
N PHE A 107 -0.24 -13.88 -4.64
CA PHE A 107 0.98 -14.13 -5.39
C PHE A 107 1.08 -13.26 -6.65
N LYS A 108 -0.04 -13.06 -7.38
CA LYS A 108 -0.10 -12.14 -8.53
C LYS A 108 0.29 -10.71 -8.15
N VAL A 109 -0.24 -10.21 -7.03
CA VAL A 109 0.11 -8.90 -6.49
C VAL A 109 1.60 -8.86 -6.13
N GLN A 110 2.08 -9.82 -5.34
CA GLN A 110 3.47 -9.85 -4.89
C GLN A 110 4.44 -9.96 -6.06
N PHE A 111 4.15 -10.80 -7.06
CA PHE A 111 4.96 -10.96 -8.25
C PHE A 111 5.15 -9.64 -9.00
N MET A 112 4.07 -8.88 -9.23
CA MET A 112 4.15 -7.59 -9.91
C MET A 112 4.94 -6.56 -9.11
N ILE A 113 4.82 -6.58 -7.77
CA ILE A 113 5.61 -5.68 -6.91
C ILE A 113 7.09 -6.09 -6.87
N MET A 114 7.42 -7.38 -6.95
CA MET A 114 8.80 -7.83 -7.13
C MET A 114 9.37 -7.36 -8.49
N LEU A 115 8.57 -7.33 -9.55
CA LEU A 115 8.97 -6.73 -10.82
C LEU A 115 9.18 -5.21 -10.72
N THR A 116 8.37 -4.51 -9.91
CA THR A 116 8.59 -3.08 -9.59
C THR A 116 10.00 -2.85 -9.03
N LEU A 117 10.45 -3.69 -8.09
CA LEU A 117 11.79 -3.60 -7.50
C LEU A 117 12.92 -3.79 -8.52
N VAL A 118 12.67 -4.54 -9.60
CA VAL A 118 13.66 -4.79 -10.66
C VAL A 118 13.65 -3.71 -11.73
N LEU A 119 12.48 -3.16 -12.08
CA LEU A 119 12.30 -2.27 -13.24
C LEU A 119 12.34 -0.78 -12.90
N ILE A 120 11.99 -0.39 -11.68
CA ILE A 120 11.96 1.00 -11.23
C ILE A 120 13.31 1.36 -10.59
N VAL A 121 14.32 1.56 -11.42
CA VAL A 121 15.72 1.72 -10.99
C VAL A 121 16.22 3.15 -10.91
N THR A 122 15.50 4.12 -11.49
CA THR A 122 15.90 5.54 -11.51
C THR A 122 14.92 6.40 -10.72
N ARG A 123 15.39 7.59 -10.32
CA ARG A 123 14.58 8.60 -9.63
C ARG A 123 13.32 8.96 -10.42
N GLU A 124 13.44 9.14 -11.73
CA GLU A 124 12.34 9.57 -12.60
C GLU A 124 11.27 8.48 -12.66
N ARG A 125 11.66 7.21 -12.83
CA ARG A 125 10.74 6.07 -12.83
C ARG A 125 10.04 5.93 -11.48
N LEU A 126 10.78 6.13 -10.39
CA LEU A 126 10.23 6.07 -9.03
C LEU A 126 9.22 7.20 -8.77
N ILE A 127 9.54 8.43 -9.15
CA ILE A 127 8.62 9.57 -9.04
C ILE A 127 7.41 9.37 -9.95
N ALA A 128 7.58 8.82 -11.16
CA ALA A 128 6.47 8.48 -12.04
C ALA A 128 5.54 7.43 -11.42
N LEU A 129 6.08 6.40 -10.76
CA LEU A 129 5.30 5.43 -10.01
C LEU A 129 4.48 6.10 -8.90
N VAL A 130 5.09 7.00 -8.13
CA VAL A 130 4.38 7.76 -7.08
C VAL A 130 3.26 8.61 -7.66
N TRP A 131 3.49 9.30 -8.80
CA TRP A 131 2.45 10.04 -9.50
C TRP A 131 1.29 9.13 -9.92
N VAL A 132 1.58 7.98 -10.54
CA VAL A 132 0.55 7.05 -11.00
C VAL A 132 -0.27 6.54 -9.83
N ILE A 133 0.35 6.09 -8.74
CA ILE A 133 -0.34 5.59 -7.55
C ILE A 133 -1.22 6.69 -6.95
N ALA A 134 -0.63 7.88 -6.72
CA ALA A 134 -1.32 9.00 -6.10
C ALA A 134 -2.53 9.44 -6.93
N LEU A 135 -2.38 9.66 -8.24
CA LEU A 135 -3.48 10.11 -9.09
C LEU A 135 -4.55 9.02 -9.31
N SER A 136 -4.16 7.74 -9.36
CA SER A 136 -5.11 6.63 -9.54
C SER A 136 -6.10 6.52 -8.39
N LEU A 137 -5.60 6.52 -7.14
CA LEU A 137 -6.47 6.49 -5.96
C LEU A 137 -7.05 7.88 -5.66
N GLY A 138 -6.29 8.93 -5.95
CA GLY A 138 -6.70 10.31 -5.81
C GLY A 138 -7.90 10.66 -6.67
N PHE A 139 -8.08 10.00 -7.82
CA PHE A 139 -9.32 10.11 -8.62
C PHE A 139 -10.57 9.84 -7.77
N TYR A 140 -10.57 8.78 -6.97
CA TYR A 140 -11.71 8.45 -6.09
C TYR A 140 -11.86 9.43 -4.94
N GLY A 141 -10.77 9.94 -4.38
CA GLY A 141 -10.82 10.94 -3.32
C GLY A 141 -11.28 12.30 -3.81
N ILE A 142 -10.82 12.76 -4.98
CA ILE A 142 -11.24 14.01 -5.60
C ILE A 142 -12.73 13.92 -5.98
N LYS A 143 -13.11 12.85 -6.68
CA LYS A 143 -14.51 12.59 -7.04
C LYS A 143 -15.40 12.47 -5.81
N GLY A 144 -14.95 11.74 -4.78
CA GLY A 144 -15.65 11.55 -3.52
C GLY A 144 -15.81 12.85 -2.72
N GLY A 145 -14.78 13.71 -2.71
CA GLY A 145 -14.82 15.01 -2.05
C GLY A 145 -15.81 15.97 -2.70
N LEU A 146 -15.80 16.03 -4.04
CA LEU A 146 -16.79 16.80 -4.80
C LEU A 146 -18.21 16.28 -4.59
N PHE A 147 -18.37 14.96 -4.53
CA PHE A 147 -19.65 14.32 -4.22
C PHE A 147 -20.12 14.67 -2.81
N ALA A 148 -19.23 14.61 -1.81
CA ALA A 148 -19.53 14.99 -0.44
C ALA A 148 -19.99 16.45 -0.33
N ILE A 149 -19.33 17.38 -1.03
CA ILE A 149 -19.77 18.78 -1.10
C ILE A 149 -21.17 18.88 -1.70
N ARG A 150 -21.42 18.21 -2.83
CA ARG A 150 -22.71 18.24 -3.53
C ARG A 150 -23.85 17.69 -2.67
N THR A 151 -23.58 16.69 -1.82
CA THR A 151 -24.59 16.05 -0.97
C THR A 151 -24.60 16.58 0.47
N GLY A 152 -23.83 17.63 0.78
CA GLY A 152 -23.67 18.13 2.15
C GLY A 152 -23.13 17.09 3.15
N GLY A 153 -22.38 16.09 2.68
CA GLY A 153 -21.86 14.98 3.50
C GLY A 153 -22.88 13.91 3.88
N GLU A 154 -24.14 14.00 3.44
CA GLU A 154 -25.19 13.02 3.77
C GLU A 154 -24.96 11.66 3.10
N ALA A 155 -24.48 11.67 1.86
CA ALA A 155 -24.16 10.45 1.15
C ALA A 155 -22.75 9.94 1.52
N ARG A 156 -22.63 8.61 1.63
CA ARG A 156 -21.33 7.97 1.88
C ARG A 156 -20.50 7.90 0.61
N VAL A 157 -19.20 8.09 0.76
CA VAL A 157 -18.23 7.85 -0.31
C VAL A 157 -17.86 6.36 -0.33
N TRP A 158 -18.00 5.76 -1.51
CA TRP A 158 -17.67 4.37 -1.81
C TRP A 158 -16.56 4.33 -2.85
N GLY A 159 -15.77 3.24 -2.86
CA GLY A 159 -14.84 3.00 -3.94
C GLY A 159 -15.46 2.20 -5.08
N PRO A 160 -14.66 1.81 -6.08
CA PRO A 160 -15.16 1.09 -7.24
C PRO A 160 -15.56 -0.35 -6.89
N GLU A 161 -16.74 -0.76 -7.34
CA GLU A 161 -17.25 -2.12 -7.20
C GLU A 161 -16.29 -3.15 -7.84
N GLY A 162 -16.22 -4.35 -7.25
CA GLY A 162 -15.34 -5.41 -7.73
C GLY A 162 -13.84 -5.16 -7.52
N SER A 163 -13.48 -4.19 -6.66
CA SER A 163 -12.10 -3.90 -6.27
C SER A 163 -11.85 -4.14 -4.77
N PHE A 164 -10.57 -4.17 -4.38
CA PHE A 164 -10.12 -4.23 -2.98
C PHE A 164 -10.61 -3.04 -2.13
N ILE A 165 -10.97 -1.93 -2.76
CA ILE A 165 -11.37 -0.69 -2.09
C ILE A 165 -12.84 -0.35 -2.34
N SER A 166 -13.68 -1.33 -2.69
CA SER A 166 -15.09 -1.11 -2.98
C SER A 166 -15.86 -0.51 -1.79
N GLY A 167 -15.62 -1.02 -0.59
CA GLY A 167 -16.27 -0.55 0.63
C GLY A 167 -15.77 0.83 1.09
N ASN A 168 -16.61 1.51 1.87
CA ASN A 168 -16.33 2.85 2.40
C ASN A 168 -15.13 2.85 3.36
N ASN A 169 -14.94 1.76 4.10
CA ASN A 169 -13.83 1.57 5.02
C ASN A 169 -12.49 1.47 4.27
N GLU A 170 -12.46 0.63 3.25
CA GLU A 170 -11.28 0.30 2.48
C GLU A 170 -10.83 1.48 1.62
N VAL A 171 -11.77 2.17 0.96
CA VAL A 171 -11.45 3.40 0.22
C VAL A 171 -10.94 4.49 1.17
N GLY A 172 -11.53 4.61 2.38
CA GLY A 172 -11.06 5.57 3.38
C GLY A 172 -9.60 5.35 3.77
N LEU A 173 -9.21 4.09 4.02
CA LEU A 173 -7.81 3.76 4.31
C LEU A 173 -6.88 3.98 3.13
N ALA A 174 -7.30 3.62 1.91
CA ALA A 174 -6.51 3.87 0.71
C ALA A 174 -6.25 5.36 0.48
N LEU A 175 -7.26 6.22 0.71
CA LEU A 175 -7.13 7.68 0.62
C LEU A 175 -6.19 8.26 1.69
N ILE A 176 -6.19 7.68 2.89
CA ILE A 176 -5.25 8.04 3.95
C ILE A 176 -3.81 7.71 3.56
N MET A 177 -3.60 6.55 2.95
CA MET A 177 -2.27 6.11 2.52
C MET A 177 -1.70 6.96 1.37
N ILE A 178 -2.54 7.58 0.52
CA ILE A 178 -2.07 8.42 -0.58
C ILE A 178 -1.99 9.92 -0.29
N LEU A 179 -2.68 10.41 0.74
CA LEU A 179 -2.67 11.85 1.08
C LEU A 179 -1.23 12.39 1.31
N PRO A 180 -0.30 11.68 1.98
CA PRO A 180 1.09 12.13 2.10
C PRO A 180 1.84 12.10 0.76
N LEU A 181 1.47 11.21 -0.17
CA LEU A 181 2.07 11.18 -1.50
C LEU A 181 1.72 12.45 -2.29
N PHE A 182 0.48 12.94 -2.20
CA PHE A 182 0.12 14.26 -2.76
C PHE A 182 0.97 15.37 -2.18
N ARG A 183 1.20 15.34 -0.86
CA ARG A 183 2.09 16.31 -0.21
C ARG A 183 3.52 16.21 -0.72
N PHE A 184 4.06 14.99 -0.87
CA PHE A 184 5.39 14.78 -1.45
C PHE A 184 5.50 15.37 -2.87
N LEU A 185 4.51 15.11 -3.72
CA LEU A 185 4.46 15.62 -5.10
C LEU A 185 4.39 17.15 -5.13
N GLN A 186 3.65 17.75 -4.20
CA GLN A 186 3.53 19.19 -4.04
C GLN A 186 4.84 19.85 -3.57
N MET A 187 5.66 19.12 -2.79
CA MET A 187 6.98 19.58 -2.34
C MET A 187 8.05 19.54 -3.43
N GLN A 188 7.74 18.96 -4.60
CA GLN A 188 8.65 19.02 -5.75
C GLN A 188 8.57 20.37 -6.45
N LYS A 189 9.58 20.69 -7.26
CA LYS A 189 9.56 21.87 -8.13
C LYS A 189 8.53 21.67 -9.25
N VAL A 190 7.29 22.06 -9.00
CA VAL A 190 6.16 21.96 -9.95
C VAL A 190 5.65 23.35 -10.33
N ARG A 191 4.94 23.43 -11.47
CA ARG A 191 4.29 24.68 -11.91
C ARG A 191 3.22 25.12 -10.88
N PRO A 192 2.98 26.43 -10.68
CA PRO A 192 1.99 26.91 -9.71
C PRO A 192 0.59 26.30 -9.88
N ILE A 193 0.13 26.10 -11.12
CA ILE A 193 -1.17 25.47 -11.38
C ILE A 193 -1.25 24.03 -10.89
N ILE A 194 -0.16 23.26 -11.03
CA ILE A 194 -0.07 21.89 -10.51
C ILE A 194 -0.03 21.92 -8.99
N TRP A 195 0.71 22.86 -8.41
CA TRP A 195 0.79 23.03 -6.96
C TRP A 195 -0.59 23.30 -6.35
N TRP A 196 -1.36 24.24 -6.92
CA TRP A 196 -2.72 24.53 -6.48
C TRP A 196 -3.68 23.37 -6.73
N GLY A 197 -3.54 22.67 -7.86
CA GLY A 197 -4.31 21.45 -8.14
C GLY A 197 -4.08 20.37 -7.08
N LEU A 198 -2.83 20.16 -6.65
CA LEU A 198 -2.50 19.23 -5.57
C LEU A 198 -3.04 19.71 -4.22
N THR A 199 -2.98 21.01 -3.92
CA THR A 199 -3.60 21.59 -2.69
C THR A 199 -5.09 21.32 -2.64
N GLY A 200 -5.82 21.66 -3.72
CA GLY A 200 -7.25 21.42 -3.82
C GLY A 200 -7.59 19.93 -3.73
N SER A 201 -6.78 19.09 -4.39
CA SER A 201 -6.94 17.63 -4.33
C SER A 201 -6.81 17.09 -2.90
N MET A 202 -5.81 17.54 -2.13
CA MET A 202 -5.66 17.12 -0.73
C MET A 202 -6.87 17.53 0.13
N GLY A 203 -7.43 18.72 -0.08
CA GLY A 203 -8.65 19.17 0.59
C GLY A 203 -9.85 18.29 0.25
N LEU A 204 -10.06 17.99 -1.03
CA LEU A 204 -11.13 17.11 -1.49
C LEU A 204 -10.95 15.67 -0.99
N ILE A 205 -9.72 15.15 -0.99
CA ILE A 205 -9.41 13.83 -0.43
C ILE A 205 -9.70 13.80 1.07
N ALA A 206 -9.33 14.83 1.82
CA ALA A 206 -9.65 14.93 3.25
C ALA A 206 -11.17 14.95 3.50
N LEU A 207 -11.94 15.70 2.70
CA LEU A 207 -13.40 15.67 2.76
C LEU A 207 -13.96 14.29 2.42
N ALA A 208 -13.43 13.63 1.40
CA ALA A 208 -13.83 12.28 1.03
C ALA A 208 -13.59 11.28 2.16
N ILE A 209 -12.45 11.36 2.84
CA ILE A 209 -12.13 10.53 4.01
C ILE A 209 -13.20 10.71 5.09
N LEU A 210 -13.58 11.95 5.43
CA LEU A 210 -14.66 12.20 6.40
C LEU A 210 -16.01 11.64 5.93
N ALA A 211 -16.32 11.83 4.64
CA ALA A 211 -17.56 11.36 4.03
C ALA A 211 -17.63 9.82 3.85
N THR A 212 -16.53 9.08 4.04
CA THR A 212 -16.60 7.61 4.15
C THR A 212 -17.31 7.14 5.41
N ARG A 213 -17.40 7.98 6.44
CA ARG A 213 -17.93 7.64 7.78
C ARG A 213 -17.26 6.41 8.40
N SER A 214 -15.99 6.18 8.08
CA SER A 214 -15.17 5.10 8.64
C SER A 214 -14.39 5.58 9.87
N ARG A 215 -14.70 4.99 11.03
CA ARG A 215 -14.03 5.30 12.31
C ARG A 215 -12.53 4.97 12.25
N GLY A 216 -12.18 3.83 11.63
CA GLY A 216 -10.77 3.42 11.44
C GLY A 216 -10.01 4.41 10.56
N ALA A 217 -10.63 4.91 9.50
CA ALA A 217 -10.05 5.96 8.66
C ALA A 217 -9.86 7.26 9.45
N MET A 218 -10.84 7.70 10.24
CA MET A 218 -10.69 8.92 11.04
C MET A 218 -9.57 8.84 12.06
N LEU A 219 -9.46 7.72 12.79
CA LEU A 219 -8.39 7.52 13.75
C LEU A 219 -7.01 7.55 13.05
N ALA A 220 -6.91 6.93 11.87
CA ALA A 220 -5.70 6.97 11.08
C ALA A 220 -5.39 8.39 10.54
N LEU A 221 -6.40 9.18 10.18
CA LEU A 221 -6.24 10.58 9.79
C LEU A 221 -5.69 11.42 10.95
N VAL A 222 -6.20 11.21 12.17
CA VAL A 222 -5.67 11.88 13.38
C VAL A 222 -4.22 11.45 13.64
N ALA A 223 -3.94 10.14 13.63
CA ALA A 223 -2.59 9.63 13.87
C ALA A 223 -1.58 10.14 12.82
N MET A 224 -1.93 10.13 11.54
CA MET A 224 -1.04 10.60 10.48
C MET A 224 -0.82 12.12 10.54
N THR A 225 -1.86 12.93 10.85
CA THR A 225 -1.73 14.40 10.93
C THR A 225 -0.92 14.80 12.15
N PHE A 226 -1.12 14.12 13.28
CA PHE A 226 -0.27 14.24 14.45
C PHE A 226 1.19 13.87 14.14
N PHE A 227 1.42 12.78 13.41
CA PHE A 227 2.77 12.38 13.03
C PHE A 227 3.44 13.35 12.04
N ILE A 228 2.70 13.93 11.08
CA ILE A 228 3.17 15.03 10.23
C ILE A 228 3.59 16.22 11.09
N TRP A 229 2.76 16.60 12.08
CA TRP A 229 3.05 17.70 12.98
C TRP A 229 4.32 17.46 13.80
N LEU A 230 4.51 16.24 14.34
CA LEU A 230 5.72 15.85 15.07
C LEU A 230 6.98 15.97 14.20
N LYS A 231 6.90 15.59 12.92
CA LYS A 231 8.02 15.65 11.97
C LYS A 231 8.27 17.02 11.38
N SER A 232 7.33 17.96 11.50
CA SER A 232 7.47 19.28 10.91
C SER A 232 8.56 20.12 11.60
N GLN A 233 9.41 20.76 10.81
CA GLN A 233 10.32 21.81 11.30
C GLN A 233 9.55 23.10 11.66
N GLN A 234 8.35 23.28 11.12
CA GLN A 234 7.49 24.45 11.33
C GLN A 234 6.27 24.06 12.18
N LYS A 235 6.51 23.48 13.36
CA LYS A 235 5.46 22.91 14.24
C LYS A 235 4.34 23.89 14.54
N MET A 236 4.68 25.16 14.81
CA MET A 236 3.68 26.19 15.09
C MET A 236 2.78 26.47 13.88
N ARG A 237 3.36 26.65 12.69
CA ARG A 237 2.58 26.91 11.46
C ARG A 237 1.70 25.74 11.08
N VAL A 238 2.24 24.51 11.08
CA VAL A 238 1.46 23.30 10.79
C VAL A 238 0.38 23.09 11.84
N GLY A 239 0.69 23.31 13.12
CA GLY A 239 -0.28 23.24 14.22
C GLY A 239 -1.42 24.24 14.05
N LEU A 240 -1.13 25.50 13.72
CA LEU A 240 -2.14 26.52 13.45
C LEU A 240 -3.03 26.17 12.25
N VAL A 241 -2.43 25.68 11.15
CA VAL A 241 -3.20 25.23 9.98
C VAL A 241 -4.14 24.08 10.36
N LEU A 242 -3.67 23.09 11.12
CA LEU A 242 -4.51 21.99 11.59
C LEU A 242 -5.60 22.47 12.56
N LEU A 243 -5.28 23.40 13.45
CA LEU A 243 -6.20 23.97 14.43
C LEU A 243 -7.34 24.75 13.75
N ILE A 244 -7.08 25.39 12.62
CA ILE A 244 -8.10 26.16 11.86
C ILE A 244 -8.89 25.23 10.93
N ILE A 245 -8.20 24.37 10.16
CA ILE A 245 -8.85 23.56 9.13
C ILE A 245 -9.71 22.44 9.74
N SER A 246 -9.25 21.79 10.82
CA SER A 246 -9.97 20.63 11.36
C SER A 246 -11.37 20.99 11.88
N PRO A 247 -11.57 22.06 12.68
CA PRO A 247 -12.90 22.46 13.11
C PRO A 247 -13.81 22.85 11.94
N VAL A 248 -13.30 23.58 10.94
CA VAL A 248 -14.08 23.96 9.75
C VAL A 248 -14.59 22.72 9.01
N MET A 249 -13.73 21.72 8.84
CA MET A 249 -14.08 20.46 8.18
C MET A 249 -15.10 19.64 8.99
N LEU A 250 -14.99 19.65 10.32
CA LEU A 250 -15.93 18.94 11.21
C LEU A 250 -17.28 19.65 11.32
N MET A 251 -17.31 20.98 11.36
CA MET A 251 -18.54 21.78 11.35
C MET A 251 -19.33 21.62 10.05
N ALA A 252 -18.66 21.28 8.95
CA ALA A 252 -19.31 21.00 7.67
C ALA A 252 -19.97 19.61 7.61
N MET A 253 -19.81 18.74 8.62
CA MET A 253 -20.38 17.40 8.62
C MET A 253 -21.84 17.40 9.15
N PRO A 254 -22.75 16.61 8.54
CA PRO A 254 -24.15 16.57 8.94
C PRO A 254 -24.35 15.84 10.28
N GLN A 255 -25.53 16.01 10.88
CA GLN A 255 -25.89 15.36 12.16
C GLN A 255 -25.73 13.84 12.10
N SER A 256 -26.12 13.21 10.98
CA SER A 256 -26.01 11.76 10.79
C SER A 256 -24.55 11.24 10.80
N TRP A 257 -23.57 12.12 10.63
CA TRP A 257 -22.16 11.81 10.85
C TRP A 257 -21.81 11.80 12.34
N TRP A 258 -22.27 12.81 13.09
CA TRP A 258 -22.06 12.93 14.54
C TRP A 258 -22.71 11.78 15.30
N ASP A 259 -23.94 11.40 14.94
CA ASP A 259 -24.65 10.27 15.54
C ASP A 259 -23.85 8.97 15.40
N ARG A 260 -23.16 8.79 14.25
CA ARG A 260 -22.30 7.63 14.01
C ARG A 260 -21.00 7.65 14.81
N MET A 261 -20.48 8.82 15.16
CA MET A 261 -19.33 8.97 16.04
C MET A 261 -19.71 8.82 17.50
N GLU A 262 -20.88 9.29 17.90
CA GLU A 262 -21.37 9.18 19.27
C GLU A 262 -21.67 7.73 19.67
N SER A 263 -22.10 6.90 18.72
CA SER A 263 -22.30 5.47 18.98
C SER A 263 -21.02 4.71 19.34
N LEU A 264 -19.83 5.35 19.33
CA LEU A 264 -18.60 4.81 19.93
C LEU A 264 -18.70 4.67 21.46
N LYS A 265 -19.52 5.49 22.14
CA LYS A 265 -19.65 5.47 23.60
C LYS A 265 -20.28 4.17 24.11
N ASN A 266 -21.14 3.53 23.32
CA ASN A 266 -21.85 2.30 23.65
C ASN A 266 -21.43 1.14 22.72
N TYR A 267 -20.11 0.90 22.58
CA TYR A 267 -19.59 -0.09 21.63
C TYR A 267 -20.10 -1.52 21.89
N GLU A 268 -20.45 -1.85 23.13
CA GLU A 268 -21.02 -3.15 23.53
C GLU A 268 -22.39 -3.42 22.89
N GLN A 269 -23.11 -2.36 22.52
CA GLN A 269 -24.39 -2.43 21.80
C GLN A 269 -24.20 -2.38 20.27
N ASP A 270 -22.97 -2.15 19.79
CA ASP A 270 -22.64 -2.10 18.37
C ASP A 270 -22.19 -3.49 17.90
N ASN A 271 -23.12 -4.23 17.27
CA ASN A 271 -22.84 -5.56 16.71
C ASN A 271 -21.64 -5.58 15.75
N SER A 272 -21.33 -4.45 15.09
CA SER A 272 -20.14 -4.37 14.23
C SER A 272 -18.84 -4.28 15.04
N ALA A 273 -18.85 -3.68 16.22
CA ALA A 273 -17.68 -3.61 17.10
C ALA A 273 -17.46 -4.95 17.81
N MET A 274 -18.52 -5.52 18.40
CA MET A 274 -18.45 -6.82 19.07
C MET A 274 -18.09 -7.97 18.09
N GLY A 275 -18.58 -7.92 16.85
CA GLY A 275 -18.17 -8.85 15.79
C GLY A 275 -16.66 -8.84 15.51
N ARG A 276 -15.99 -7.70 15.66
CA ARG A 276 -14.52 -7.61 15.48
C ARG A 276 -13.77 -8.16 16.68
N LEU A 277 -14.19 -7.83 17.90
CA LEU A 277 -13.57 -8.32 19.13
C LEU A 277 -13.61 -9.84 19.19
N THR A 278 -14.78 -10.42 18.95
CA THR A 278 -14.95 -11.88 18.85
C THR A 278 -14.07 -12.47 17.72
N ALA A 279 -13.99 -11.84 16.56
CA ALA A 279 -13.09 -12.30 15.50
C ALA A 279 -11.60 -12.20 15.86
N TRP A 280 -11.20 -11.24 16.70
CA TRP A 280 -9.81 -11.13 17.18
C TRP A 280 -9.47 -12.23 18.17
N GLU A 281 -10.40 -12.57 19.07
CA GLU A 281 -10.28 -13.72 19.96
C GLU A 281 -10.17 -15.03 19.17
N PHE A 282 -11.03 -15.22 18.18
CA PHE A 282 -10.93 -16.37 17.28
C PHE A 282 -9.59 -16.45 16.54
N ALA A 283 -9.02 -15.31 16.11
CA ALA A 283 -7.71 -15.30 15.47
C ALA A 283 -6.60 -15.79 16.42
N ILE A 284 -6.68 -15.43 17.70
CA ILE A 284 -5.76 -15.90 18.74
C ILE A 284 -5.95 -17.40 18.99
N ASP A 285 -7.19 -17.86 19.13
CA ASP A 285 -7.51 -19.28 19.34
C ASP A 285 -7.03 -20.14 18.16
N MET A 286 -7.29 -19.68 16.93
CA MET A 286 -6.83 -20.33 15.71
C MET A 286 -5.30 -20.45 15.68
N ALA A 287 -4.59 -19.36 15.92
CA ALA A 287 -3.12 -19.35 15.93
C ALA A 287 -2.52 -20.20 17.07
N SER A 288 -3.24 -20.32 18.19
CA SER A 288 -2.83 -21.13 19.35
C SER A 288 -3.06 -22.62 19.11
N ASN A 289 -4.12 -23.00 18.39
CA ASN A 289 -4.40 -24.38 18.03
C ASN A 289 -3.65 -24.85 16.78
N ARG A 290 -3.31 -23.95 15.86
CA ARG A 290 -2.60 -24.24 14.62
C ARG A 290 -1.42 -23.32 14.44
N PHE A 291 -0.21 -23.88 14.51
CA PHE A 291 1.03 -23.15 14.28
C PHE A 291 1.09 -22.42 12.92
N THR A 292 0.50 -23.04 11.88
CA THR A 292 0.40 -22.48 10.54
C THR A 292 -0.80 -21.54 10.37
N GLY A 293 -1.62 -21.32 11.40
CA GLY A 293 -2.92 -20.67 11.27
C GLY A 293 -3.93 -21.52 10.49
N GLY A 294 -5.04 -20.88 10.13
CA GLY A 294 -6.14 -21.51 9.39
C GLY A 294 -5.98 -21.53 7.86
N GLY A 295 -5.00 -20.81 7.31
CA GLY A 295 -4.93 -20.48 5.89
C GLY A 295 -5.76 -19.24 5.54
N PHE A 296 -5.67 -18.77 4.30
CA PHE A 296 -6.49 -17.64 3.84
C PHE A 296 -7.99 -17.91 3.98
N ASN A 297 -8.76 -16.86 4.25
CA ASN A 297 -10.22 -16.95 4.38
C ASN A 297 -10.69 -17.90 5.50
N SER A 298 -9.86 -18.12 6.53
CA SER A 298 -10.18 -19.07 7.61
C SER A 298 -11.28 -18.63 8.57
N PHE A 299 -11.76 -17.38 8.47
CA PHE A 299 -12.82 -16.80 9.31
C PHE A 299 -14.22 -17.25 8.86
N VAL A 300 -14.45 -18.56 8.90
CA VAL A 300 -15.74 -19.19 8.54
C VAL A 300 -16.34 -19.90 9.74
N GLU A 301 -17.67 -19.97 9.80
CA GLU A 301 -18.43 -20.55 10.91
C GLU A 301 -17.93 -21.93 11.35
N GLU A 302 -17.60 -22.81 10.40
CA GLU A 302 -17.06 -24.15 10.71
C GLU A 302 -15.79 -24.07 11.54
N ASN A 303 -14.89 -23.16 11.19
CA ASN A 303 -13.64 -22.96 11.92
C ASN A 303 -13.88 -22.34 13.30
N TYR A 304 -14.83 -21.39 13.43
CA TYR A 304 -15.24 -20.89 14.75
C TYR A 304 -15.75 -22.02 15.64
N ARG A 305 -16.65 -22.88 15.12
CA ARG A 305 -17.19 -24.03 15.85
C ARG A 305 -16.10 -25.01 16.29
N ARG A 306 -15.09 -25.21 15.44
CA ARG A 306 -14.01 -26.17 15.66
C ARG A 306 -12.94 -25.67 16.63
N TYR A 307 -12.55 -24.41 16.52
CA TYR A 307 -11.39 -23.85 17.24
C TYR A 307 -11.77 -22.91 18.39
N SER A 308 -13.00 -22.39 18.42
CA SER A 308 -13.53 -21.50 19.47
C SER A 308 -15.00 -21.82 19.80
N PRO A 309 -15.33 -23.01 20.34
CA PRO A 309 -16.71 -23.43 20.58
C PRO A 309 -17.46 -22.55 21.60
N ASN A 310 -16.76 -22.03 22.61
CA ASN A 310 -17.34 -21.10 23.59
C ASN A 310 -17.75 -19.78 22.91
N LEU A 311 -16.85 -19.21 22.11
CA LEU A 311 -17.10 -18.00 21.34
C LEU A 311 -18.24 -18.17 20.34
N THR A 312 -18.33 -19.34 19.71
CA THR A 312 -19.44 -19.68 18.80
C THR A 312 -20.78 -19.59 19.54
N THR A 313 -20.84 -20.11 20.77
CA THR A 313 -22.06 -20.06 21.59
C THR A 313 -22.45 -18.62 21.92
N GLU A 314 -21.47 -17.77 22.26
CA GLU A 314 -21.69 -16.34 22.49
C GLU A 314 -22.21 -15.62 21.23
N ILE A 315 -21.58 -15.85 20.07
CA ILE A 315 -21.99 -15.26 18.79
C ILE A 315 -23.44 -15.65 18.46
N MET A 316 -23.79 -16.93 18.63
CA MET A 316 -25.15 -17.44 18.40
C MET A 316 -26.20 -16.77 19.29
N GLN A 317 -25.86 -16.48 20.55
CA GLN A 317 -26.75 -15.80 21.49
C GLN A 317 -26.87 -14.30 21.19
N ARG A 318 -25.81 -13.66 20.68
CA ARG A 318 -25.79 -12.22 20.39
C ARG A 318 -26.52 -11.86 19.10
N ASP A 319 -26.08 -12.42 17.96
CA ASP A 319 -26.56 -12.02 16.63
C ASP A 319 -26.51 -13.13 15.56
N GLY A 320 -25.87 -14.26 15.85
CA GLY A 320 -25.67 -15.37 14.91
C GLY A 320 -24.75 -15.05 13.74
N ARG A 321 -23.97 -13.97 13.79
CA ARG A 321 -23.15 -13.49 12.66
C ARG A 321 -21.66 -13.70 12.88
N PHE A 322 -21.08 -14.64 12.15
CA PHE A 322 -19.62 -14.80 12.05
C PHE A 322 -19.04 -13.77 11.09
N GLN A 323 -17.97 -13.10 11.52
CA GLN A 323 -17.33 -12.04 10.76
C GLN A 323 -15.82 -12.29 10.67
N GLY A 324 -15.19 -11.73 9.63
CA GLY A 324 -13.73 -11.65 9.58
C GLY A 324 -13.18 -10.63 10.58
N ALA A 325 -11.89 -10.73 10.90
CA ALA A 325 -11.23 -9.85 11.87
C ALA A 325 -11.35 -8.35 11.58
N HIS A 326 -11.47 -7.96 10.30
CA HIS A 326 -11.40 -6.56 9.87
C HIS A 326 -10.25 -5.83 10.57
N SER A 327 -9.08 -6.45 10.60
CA SER A 327 -7.88 -5.93 11.21
C SER A 327 -6.69 -6.59 10.53
N ILE A 328 -5.77 -5.81 9.97
CA ILE A 328 -4.61 -6.35 9.27
C ILE A 328 -3.77 -7.27 10.17
N TYR A 329 -3.77 -7.04 11.49
CA TYR A 329 -3.00 -7.82 12.44
C TYR A 329 -3.68 -9.15 12.75
N PHE A 330 -4.95 -9.11 13.14
CA PHE A 330 -5.68 -10.32 13.50
C PHE A 330 -6.03 -11.18 12.28
N SER A 331 -6.21 -10.58 11.10
CA SER A 331 -6.31 -11.34 9.84
C SER A 331 -5.05 -12.17 9.60
N VAL A 332 -3.87 -11.55 9.61
CA VAL A 332 -2.60 -12.28 9.39
C VAL A 332 -2.33 -13.28 10.51
N LEU A 333 -2.66 -12.96 11.77
CA LEU A 333 -2.53 -13.87 12.89
C LEU A 333 -3.41 -15.12 12.74
N GLY A 334 -4.70 -14.95 12.46
CA GLY A 334 -5.63 -16.07 12.32
C GLY A 334 -5.31 -16.93 11.09
N GLU A 335 -4.95 -16.31 9.97
CA GLU A 335 -4.71 -17.02 8.71
C GLU A 335 -3.33 -17.68 8.65
N HIS A 336 -2.29 -17.06 9.22
CA HIS A 336 -0.89 -17.49 9.05
C HIS A 336 -0.13 -17.72 10.37
N GLY A 337 -0.82 -17.67 11.50
CA GLY A 337 -0.27 -17.94 12.83
C GLY A 337 0.72 -16.89 13.34
N PHE A 338 1.36 -17.19 14.46
CA PHE A 338 2.31 -16.29 15.12
C PHE A 338 3.52 -15.93 14.25
N ILE A 339 4.03 -16.87 13.44
CA ILE A 339 5.13 -16.59 12.51
C ILE A 339 4.70 -15.59 11.44
N GLY A 340 3.49 -15.75 10.88
CA GLY A 340 2.96 -14.86 9.85
C GLY A 340 2.90 -13.42 10.34
N ILE A 341 2.33 -13.20 11.53
CA ILE A 341 2.23 -11.85 12.09
C ILE A 341 3.60 -11.28 12.47
N ILE A 342 4.54 -12.08 12.98
CA ILE A 342 5.90 -11.63 13.28
C ILE A 342 6.60 -11.14 12.01
N LEU A 343 6.53 -11.91 10.92
CA LEU A 343 7.13 -11.54 9.64
C LEU A 343 6.48 -10.28 9.05
N PHE A 344 5.15 -10.18 9.14
CA PHE A 344 4.40 -9.01 8.68
C PHE A 344 4.78 -7.73 9.45
N LEU A 345 4.84 -7.80 10.78
CA LEU A 345 5.25 -6.68 11.62
C LEU A 345 6.72 -6.32 11.40
N LEU A 346 7.60 -7.32 11.31
CA LEU A 346 9.02 -7.12 11.04
C LEU A 346 9.24 -6.42 9.71
N LEU A 347 8.50 -6.81 8.67
CA LEU A 347 8.52 -6.17 7.36
C LEU A 347 8.20 -4.67 7.47
N GLY A 348 7.11 -4.30 8.17
CA GLY A 348 6.74 -2.91 8.42
C GLY A 348 7.79 -2.13 9.21
N ILE A 349 8.35 -2.73 10.27
CA ILE A 349 9.38 -2.12 11.11
C ILE A 349 10.66 -1.86 10.30
N LEU A 350 11.11 -2.84 9.51
CA LEU A 350 12.30 -2.69 8.68
C LEU A 350 12.10 -1.65 7.58
N ALA A 351 10.93 -1.61 6.94
CA ALA A 351 10.58 -0.56 5.99
C ALA A 351 10.63 0.82 6.65
N PHE A 352 10.05 0.96 7.84
CA PHE A 352 10.10 2.22 8.59
C PHE A 352 11.54 2.63 8.93
N ARG A 353 12.39 1.68 9.36
CA ARG A 353 13.82 1.93 9.60
C ARG A 353 14.57 2.34 8.34
N VAL A 354 14.24 1.77 7.18
CA VAL A 354 14.78 2.19 5.88
C VAL A 354 14.43 3.65 5.61
N GLY A 355 13.17 4.06 5.83
CA GLY A 355 12.76 5.46 5.70
C GLY A 355 13.56 6.38 6.62
N SER A 356 13.74 6.00 7.89
CA SER A 356 14.55 6.78 8.85
C SER A 356 16.01 6.89 8.42
N TRP A 357 16.59 5.80 7.90
CA TRP A 357 17.94 5.81 7.36
C TRP A 357 18.06 6.80 6.19
N VAL A 358 17.11 6.79 5.24
CA VAL A 358 17.10 7.73 4.11
C VAL A 358 17.03 9.17 4.62
N ILE A 359 16.13 9.48 5.55
CA ILE A 359 15.95 10.84 6.09
C ILE A 359 17.24 11.35 6.76
N VAL A 360 17.92 10.50 7.52
CA VAL A 360 19.17 10.89 8.19
C VAL A 360 20.30 11.11 7.18
N ASN A 361 20.49 10.18 6.23
CA ASN A 361 21.62 10.21 5.29
C ASN A 361 21.45 11.21 4.13
N THR A 362 20.26 11.77 3.96
CA THR A 362 19.99 12.83 2.96
C THR A 362 19.88 14.21 3.60
N ARG A 363 20.02 14.32 4.92
CA ARG A 363 19.90 15.57 5.65
C ARG A 363 21.00 16.55 5.22
N GLY A 364 20.61 17.77 4.88
CA GLY A 364 21.55 18.82 4.47
C GLY A 364 22.05 18.72 3.03
N SER A 365 21.63 17.71 2.26
CA SER A 365 21.94 17.61 0.82
C SER A 365 20.79 18.18 -0.02
N PRO A 366 20.99 19.32 -0.72
CA PRO A 366 19.95 19.90 -1.57
C PRO A 366 19.54 18.99 -2.73
N GLU A 367 20.47 18.18 -3.25
CA GLU A 367 20.23 17.28 -4.38
C GLU A 367 19.35 16.07 -3.98
N LEU A 368 19.48 15.62 -2.73
CA LEU A 368 18.76 14.46 -2.18
C LEU A 368 17.47 14.82 -1.42
N ILE A 369 17.08 16.10 -1.42
CA ILE A 369 15.91 16.57 -0.68
C ILE A 369 14.61 15.87 -1.12
N TRP A 370 14.52 15.47 -2.39
CA TRP A 370 13.38 14.69 -2.89
C TRP A 370 13.27 13.34 -2.18
N ALA A 371 14.38 12.64 -1.97
CA ALA A 371 14.42 11.33 -1.33
C ALA A 371 14.08 11.45 0.16
N ASN A 372 14.57 12.51 0.82
CA ASN A 372 14.21 12.86 2.19
C ASN A 372 12.69 13.04 2.34
N ASN A 373 12.11 13.89 1.48
CA ASN A 373 10.68 14.20 1.50
C ASN A 373 9.84 12.97 1.17
N LEU A 374 10.25 12.16 0.18
CA LEU A 374 9.56 10.93 -0.19
C LEU A 374 9.55 9.94 0.98
N ALA A 375 10.71 9.68 1.59
CA ALA A 375 10.82 8.78 2.74
C ALA A 375 9.98 9.25 3.93
N ALA A 376 9.99 10.56 4.22
CA ALA A 376 9.16 11.14 5.28
C ALA A 376 7.66 10.95 5.02
N MET A 377 7.19 11.23 3.81
CA MET A 377 5.76 11.09 3.48
C MET A 377 5.32 9.62 3.38
N VAL A 378 6.18 8.73 2.91
CA VAL A 378 5.87 7.28 2.92
C VAL A 378 5.83 6.74 4.35
N GLN A 379 6.69 7.21 5.27
CA GLN A 379 6.57 6.86 6.69
C GLN A 379 5.24 7.33 7.29
N VAL A 380 4.79 8.54 6.97
CA VAL A 380 3.45 9.02 7.39
C VAL A 380 2.35 8.10 6.83
N SER A 381 2.48 7.67 5.57
CA SER A 381 1.52 6.77 4.93
C SER A 381 1.49 5.40 5.62
N ILE A 382 2.65 4.85 6.01
CA ILE A 382 2.77 3.61 6.77
C ILE A 382 2.15 3.74 8.17
N VAL A 383 2.30 4.88 8.85
CA VAL A 383 1.63 5.13 10.14
C VAL A 383 0.11 5.14 9.96
N GLY A 384 -0.39 5.83 8.93
CA GLY A 384 -1.83 5.82 8.60
C GLY A 384 -2.34 4.40 8.33
N TYR A 385 -1.59 3.59 7.57
CA TYR A 385 -1.91 2.19 7.33
C TYR A 385 -1.88 1.34 8.62
N ALA A 386 -0.85 1.49 9.45
CA ALA A 386 -0.71 0.70 10.67
C ALA A 386 -1.81 0.99 11.70
N VAL A 387 -2.22 2.26 11.83
CA VAL A 387 -3.28 2.66 12.76
C VAL A 387 -4.67 2.34 12.17
N GLY A 388 -4.92 2.69 10.92
CA GLY A 388 -6.23 2.45 10.29
C GLY A 388 -6.48 0.98 10.02
N GLY A 389 -5.45 0.26 9.60
CA GLY A 389 -5.46 -1.18 9.39
C GLY A 389 -5.70 -1.98 10.66
N ALA A 390 -5.46 -1.44 11.86
CA ALA A 390 -5.86 -2.09 13.11
C ALA A 390 -7.35 -2.42 13.17
N PHE A 391 -8.17 -1.67 12.41
CA PHE A 391 -9.63 -1.77 12.38
C PHE A 391 -10.19 -2.01 10.97
N LEU A 392 -9.35 -2.33 9.97
CA LEU A 392 -9.77 -2.53 8.57
C LEU A 392 -9.03 -3.72 7.92
N GLY A 393 -9.72 -4.45 7.04
CA GLY A 393 -9.19 -5.69 6.43
C GLY A 393 -8.45 -5.48 5.10
N LEU A 394 -7.24 -4.89 5.15
CA LEU A 394 -6.41 -4.65 3.94
C LEU A 394 -4.97 -5.21 4.05
N ALA A 395 -4.76 -6.32 4.77
CA ALA A 395 -3.43 -6.90 5.01
C ALA A 395 -2.66 -7.26 3.72
N TYR A 396 -3.39 -7.69 2.70
CA TYR A 396 -2.85 -8.18 1.42
C TYR A 396 -2.99 -7.16 0.29
N TYR A 397 -3.42 -5.94 0.61
CA TYR A 397 -3.60 -4.88 -0.38
C TYR A 397 -2.25 -4.39 -0.91
N ASP A 398 -2.16 -4.25 -2.23
CA ASP A 398 -0.95 -3.94 -2.99
C ASP A 398 -0.25 -2.63 -2.57
N LEU A 399 -1.02 -1.60 -2.16
CA LEU A 399 -0.46 -0.29 -1.78
C LEU A 399 0.55 -0.37 -0.64
N TYR A 400 0.28 -1.16 0.40
CA TYR A 400 1.19 -1.29 1.53
C TYR A 400 2.57 -1.78 1.09
N TYR A 401 2.58 -2.83 0.27
CA TYR A 401 3.76 -3.42 -0.31
C TYR A 401 4.47 -2.47 -1.30
N ASN A 402 3.74 -1.73 -2.13
CA ASN A 402 4.33 -0.73 -3.01
C ASN A 402 4.98 0.43 -2.24
N LEU A 403 4.42 0.87 -1.11
CA LEU A 403 5.06 1.86 -0.24
C LEU A 403 6.40 1.34 0.31
N ILE A 404 6.46 0.06 0.69
CA ILE A 404 7.72 -0.57 1.11
C ILE A 404 8.72 -0.61 -0.05
N ALA A 405 8.28 -1.02 -1.24
CA ALA A 405 9.12 -1.05 -2.44
C ALA A 405 9.68 0.34 -2.75
N ILE A 406 8.86 1.39 -2.65
CA ILE A 406 9.30 2.79 -2.82
C ILE A 406 10.41 3.15 -1.83
N LEU A 407 10.30 2.79 -0.55
CA LEU A 407 11.35 3.06 0.44
C LEU A 407 12.65 2.31 0.13
N VAL A 408 12.56 1.03 -0.23
CA VAL A 408 13.73 0.22 -0.62
C VAL A 408 14.43 0.84 -1.84
N LEU A 409 13.67 1.16 -2.88
CA LEU A 409 14.20 1.78 -4.10
C LEU A 409 14.80 3.16 -3.84
N THR A 410 14.14 3.99 -3.03
CA THR A 410 14.66 5.29 -2.60
C THR A 410 16.02 5.13 -1.92
N LYS A 411 16.13 4.19 -0.97
CA LYS A 411 17.40 3.91 -0.27
C LYS A 411 18.50 3.51 -1.23
N ILE A 412 18.21 2.66 -2.22
CA ILE A 412 19.21 2.17 -3.18
C ILE A 412 19.71 3.31 -4.08
N ILE A 413 18.79 4.15 -4.57
CA ILE A 413 19.15 5.32 -5.36
C ILE A 413 20.05 6.26 -4.54
N VAL A 414 19.65 6.56 -3.30
CA VAL A 414 20.45 7.39 -2.37
C VAL A 414 21.82 6.77 -2.10
N GLN A 415 21.92 5.46 -1.87
CA GLN A 415 23.20 4.78 -1.65
C GLN A 415 24.14 4.88 -2.86
N ARG A 416 23.59 4.81 -4.09
CA ARG A 416 24.36 4.97 -5.33
C ARG A 416 24.87 6.41 -5.49
N GLU A 417 24.07 7.39 -5.12
CA GLU A 417 24.44 8.81 -5.21
C GLU A 417 25.45 9.22 -4.13
N ILE A 418 25.34 8.71 -2.90
CA ILE A 418 26.27 9.02 -1.80
C ILE A 418 27.60 8.26 -1.94
N ASN A 419 27.60 7.03 -2.46
CA ASN A 419 28.80 6.20 -2.62
C ASN A 419 29.01 5.75 -4.09
N PRO A 420 29.40 6.68 -4.99
CA PRO A 420 29.60 6.34 -6.40
C PRO A 420 30.75 5.33 -6.63
N ASP A 421 31.82 5.39 -5.83
CA ASP A 421 33.04 4.58 -6.05
C ASP A 421 32.92 3.12 -5.58
N LYS A 422 32.18 2.83 -4.49
CA LYS A 422 31.93 1.44 -4.06
C LYS A 422 31.13 0.63 -5.08
N ASN A 423 30.32 1.29 -5.92
CA ASN A 423 29.54 0.63 -6.96
C ASN A 423 30.28 0.49 -8.30
N ARG A 424 31.35 1.26 -8.55
CA ARG A 424 32.23 1.05 -9.72
C ARG A 424 33.07 -0.22 -9.59
N VAL A 425 33.57 -0.53 -8.39
CA VAL A 425 34.35 -1.75 -8.12
C VAL A 425 33.51 -3.03 -8.26
N ALA A 426 32.21 -2.98 -7.95
CA ALA A 426 31.28 -4.10 -8.17
C ALA A 426 30.88 -4.32 -9.65
N ILE A 427 31.27 -3.43 -10.57
CA ILE A 427 30.97 -3.52 -12.01
C ILE A 427 32.13 -4.13 -12.81
N GLN A 428 33.34 -4.24 -12.23
CA GLN A 428 34.47 -4.95 -12.86
C GLN A 428 35.14 -5.95 -11.91
N PRO A 429 34.62 -7.18 -11.75
CA PRO A 429 35.42 -8.27 -11.20
C PRO A 429 36.39 -8.91 -12.22
N GLY A 430 36.42 -8.45 -13.49
CA GLY A 430 36.98 -9.26 -14.58
C GLY A 430 38.15 -8.69 -15.38
N LEU A 431 38.71 -7.51 -15.07
CA LEU A 431 39.69 -6.87 -15.96
C LEU A 431 40.96 -6.30 -15.29
N MET A 432 41.21 -6.59 -14.01
CA MET A 432 42.43 -6.14 -13.31
C MET A 432 43.37 -7.27 -12.86
N SER A 433 43.46 -8.40 -13.57
CA SER A 433 44.51 -9.41 -13.27
C SER A 433 45.23 -10.01 -14.49
N ALA A 434 45.38 -9.25 -15.57
CA ALA A 434 46.15 -9.71 -16.72
C ALA A 434 47.01 -8.59 -17.33
N ARG A 435 47.88 -7.98 -16.52
CA ARG A 435 49.08 -7.28 -17.00
C ARG A 435 50.01 -7.02 -15.82
N GLY A 436 50.95 -7.95 -15.60
CA GLY A 436 51.94 -7.79 -14.56
C GLY A 436 52.72 -9.06 -14.22
N GLN A 437 53.17 -9.81 -15.22
CA GLN A 437 54.26 -10.76 -15.01
C GLN A 437 55.31 -10.67 -16.12
N LYS A 438 56.50 -10.24 -15.68
CA LYS A 438 57.83 -10.69 -16.09
C LYS A 438 58.31 -10.35 -17.50
N VAL A 439 59.16 -9.33 -17.55
CA VAL A 439 60.48 -9.46 -18.21
C VAL A 439 61.51 -8.98 -17.21
N GLY A 440 62.35 -9.89 -16.73
CA GLY A 440 63.61 -9.57 -16.05
C GLY A 440 64.78 -9.65 -17.02
N TYR A 441 65.99 -9.42 -16.48
CA TYR A 441 67.34 -9.33 -17.06
C TYR A 441 67.77 -7.88 -17.33
N MET A 442 68.99 -7.43 -17.00
CA MET A 442 70.12 -7.87 -16.15
C MET A 442 71.03 -6.62 -16.06
N HIS A 443 71.92 -6.58 -15.06
CA HIS A 443 73.24 -5.92 -15.05
C HIS A 443 73.80 -5.58 -16.45
N ASP A 444 74.42 -4.45 -16.76
CA ASP A 444 75.23 -3.46 -16.02
C ASP A 444 75.01 -2.04 -16.59
#